data_AF-A0A4R7AXM1-F1
#
_entry.id   AF-A0A4R7AXM1-F1
#
_cell.length_a   1.000
_cell.length_b   1.000
_cell.length_c   1.000
_cell.angle_alpha   90.00
_cell.angle_beta   90.00
_cell.angle_gamma   90.00
#
_symmetry.space_group_name_H-M   'P 1'
#
loop_
_entity.id
_entity.type
_entity.pdbx_description
1 polymer ?
#
loop_
_entity_poly.entity_id
_entity_poly.type
_entity_poly.pdbx_seq_one_letter_code
_entity_poly.pdbx_strand_id
1 'polypeptide(L)'
;MKRLPICLVLAAGPLLQPAFAANLVDIKTVMRQGIAASAGLPADFKAVRSQSFPGGKVITRYQQYYQGIPIWSQAVIGVRNPSIASNGDSNRYDGKMVTGIKEDLSSAKPTLSSAQALTLAKGLKAAGKPVINEKAQLLVQLDRRNAARLIYQVSYFVPSAHPTRPNFLIDANSGAVLSQWDGLAHLDATGPGGNKKTGKYEFGTKYGYLPVSANCDMDNGKVVATDLQSSEDTSTNTPFHFTCPRNTADRTVNGAYGAINDAYYFGNAVVKMYKEWLGLSPLNGPLYLHVHYGSRYENAFWDGSSMNFGDGASRFYPLVSVDVTGHEISHGFTEQNSGLVYDGQSGGINEAYSDIAGEATEFYVKGKNTWLIGQDITKGTKPLRYMEHPAKDGRSIEKAGDYQDGMDPHRSSGVFNRAFFLLAQSKGWSVRQAFQVFADANRLYWNQNSDYNQASCGVIRAARERGYDSNAAVSAFADVGVTCKQ
;
A
#
# COMPACT_ATOMS: atom_id res chain seq x y z
N MET A 1 64.40 -18.47 6.12
CA MET A 1 63.03 -18.25 6.65
C MET A 1 62.53 -16.88 6.21
N LYS A 2 61.63 -16.82 5.23
CA LYS A 2 60.65 -15.74 4.98
C LYS A 2 59.75 -16.20 3.82
N ARG A 3 58.46 -16.26 4.09
CA ARG A 3 57.40 -16.81 3.22
C ARG A 3 57.12 -15.86 2.05
N LEU A 4 57.00 -16.38 0.83
CA LEU A 4 56.35 -15.66 -0.28
C LEU A 4 54.84 -15.59 -0.01
N PRO A 5 54.16 -14.45 -0.26
CA PRO A 5 52.71 -14.38 -0.16
C PRO A 5 52.08 -14.86 -1.47
N ILE A 6 51.28 -15.92 -1.39
CA ILE A 6 50.35 -16.31 -2.45
C ILE A 6 49.22 -15.28 -2.45
N CYS A 7 49.16 -14.46 -3.49
CA CYS A 7 48.07 -13.51 -3.72
C CYS A 7 46.88 -14.29 -4.29
N LEU A 8 45.92 -14.65 -3.43
CA LEU A 8 44.66 -15.26 -3.85
C LEU A 8 43.73 -14.15 -4.33
N VAL A 9 43.70 -13.91 -5.65
CA VAL A 9 42.71 -13.02 -6.28
C VAL A 9 41.38 -13.77 -6.30
N LEU A 10 40.51 -13.47 -5.32
CA LEU A 10 39.09 -13.84 -5.36
C LEU A 10 38.40 -12.96 -6.40
N ALA A 11 38.34 -13.45 -7.64
CA ALA A 11 37.45 -12.89 -8.65
C ALA A 11 36.01 -13.16 -8.22
N ALA A 12 35.36 -12.16 -7.63
CA ALA A 12 33.91 -12.16 -7.47
C ALA A 12 33.30 -12.00 -8.87
N GLY A 13 33.01 -13.13 -9.52
CA GLY A 13 32.21 -13.15 -10.74
C GLY A 13 30.83 -12.54 -10.47
N PRO A 14 30.20 -11.92 -11.48
CA PRO A 14 28.86 -11.38 -11.32
C PRO A 14 27.92 -12.50 -10.89
N LEU A 15 27.20 -12.29 -9.78
CA LEU A 15 26.06 -13.11 -9.39
C LEU A 15 25.00 -13.01 -10.49
N LEU A 16 25.11 -13.90 -11.48
CA LEU A 16 24.05 -14.18 -12.44
C LEU A 16 22.82 -14.62 -11.64
N GLN A 17 21.86 -13.71 -11.49
CA GLN A 17 20.53 -14.12 -11.04
C GLN A 17 20.00 -15.14 -12.05
N PRO A 18 19.42 -16.26 -11.60
CA PRO A 18 18.87 -17.24 -12.52
C PRO A 18 17.79 -16.56 -13.38
N ALA A 19 17.99 -16.57 -14.69
CA ALA A 19 16.95 -16.19 -15.63
C ALA A 19 15.83 -17.24 -15.52
N PHE A 20 14.65 -16.83 -15.05
CA PHE A 20 13.48 -17.71 -15.04
C PHE A 20 13.03 -17.99 -16.47
N ALA A 21 12.63 -19.22 -16.74
CA ALA A 21 12.39 -19.70 -18.08
C ALA A 21 10.92 -19.55 -18.50
N ALA A 22 9.98 -19.54 -17.55
CA ALA A 22 8.59 -19.36 -17.88
C ALA A 22 8.30 -17.95 -18.40
N ASN A 23 7.48 -17.86 -19.44
CA ASN A 23 7.22 -16.61 -20.14
C ASN A 23 5.78 -16.51 -20.60
N LEU A 24 5.27 -15.28 -20.64
CA LEU A 24 3.93 -14.96 -21.08
C LEU A 24 3.97 -14.53 -22.55
N VAL A 25 3.45 -15.36 -23.45
CA VAL A 25 3.53 -15.16 -24.90
C VAL A 25 2.15 -14.91 -25.49
N ASP A 26 2.05 -13.98 -26.44
CA ASP A 26 0.81 -13.76 -27.20
C ASP A 26 0.51 -14.96 -28.10
N ILE A 27 -0.69 -15.51 -27.99
CA ILE A 27 -1.09 -16.71 -28.73
C ILE A 27 -1.03 -16.50 -30.25
N LYS A 28 -1.24 -15.27 -30.74
CA LYS A 28 -1.17 -14.95 -32.16
C LYS A 28 0.25 -15.12 -32.70
N THR A 29 1.25 -14.85 -31.88
CA THR A 29 2.67 -15.02 -32.26
C THR A 29 3.01 -16.50 -32.38
N VAL A 30 2.55 -17.31 -31.43
CA VAL A 30 2.76 -18.77 -31.43
C VAL A 30 2.06 -19.44 -32.62
N MET A 31 0.81 -19.07 -32.89
CA MET A 31 0.04 -19.62 -34.02
C MET A 31 0.61 -19.21 -35.39
N ARG A 32 1.33 -18.07 -35.48
CA ARG A 32 2.03 -17.64 -36.70
C ARG A 32 3.36 -18.35 -36.93
N GLN A 33 4.02 -18.81 -35.88
CA GLN A 33 5.35 -19.44 -35.94
C GLN A 33 5.31 -20.97 -36.05
N GLY A 34 4.21 -21.62 -35.64
CA GLY A 34 4.01 -23.07 -35.82
C GLY A 34 3.38 -23.41 -37.17
N ILE A 35 3.78 -24.54 -37.77
CA ILE A 35 3.20 -25.15 -38.99
C ILE A 35 1.78 -25.70 -38.69
N ALA A 36 0.93 -24.91 -38.06
CA ALA A 36 -0.39 -25.30 -37.57
C ALA A 36 -1.43 -24.20 -37.80
N ALA A 37 -1.46 -23.64 -39.01
CA ALA A 37 -2.64 -22.92 -39.48
C ALA A 37 -3.89 -23.85 -39.58
N SER A 38 -3.73 -25.17 -39.37
CA SER A 38 -4.79 -26.18 -39.48
C SER A 38 -5.06 -27.03 -38.22
N ALA A 39 -4.24 -26.97 -37.16
CA ALA A 39 -4.31 -27.94 -36.04
C ALA A 39 -4.94 -27.43 -34.72
N GLY A 40 -5.35 -26.16 -34.65
CA GLY A 40 -5.98 -25.60 -33.43
C GLY A 40 -4.97 -25.26 -32.32
N LEU A 41 -5.48 -24.95 -31.11
CA LEU A 41 -4.62 -24.63 -29.96
C LEU A 41 -3.79 -25.84 -29.51
N PRO A 42 -2.63 -25.62 -28.85
CA PRO A 42 -1.83 -26.72 -28.33
C PRO A 42 -2.60 -27.59 -27.32
N ALA A 43 -2.17 -28.84 -27.15
CA ALA A 43 -2.91 -29.87 -26.40
C ALA A 43 -3.08 -29.57 -24.89
N ASP A 44 -2.32 -28.61 -24.37
CA ASP A 44 -2.43 -28.12 -23.00
C ASP A 44 -3.64 -27.18 -22.80
N PHE A 45 -4.38 -26.82 -23.85
CA PHE A 45 -5.62 -26.09 -23.77
C PHE A 45 -6.86 -26.99 -23.76
N LYS A 46 -7.81 -26.69 -22.88
CA LYS A 46 -9.14 -27.31 -22.88
C LYS A 46 -10.23 -26.25 -22.99
N ALA A 47 -11.25 -26.51 -23.81
CA ALA A 47 -12.43 -25.66 -23.88
C ALA A 47 -13.19 -25.73 -22.55
N VAL A 48 -13.42 -24.58 -21.93
CA VAL A 48 -14.17 -24.47 -20.66
C VAL A 48 -15.58 -23.92 -20.85
N ARG A 49 -15.82 -23.16 -21.91
CA ARG A 49 -17.16 -22.64 -22.25
C ARG A 49 -17.23 -22.31 -23.73
N SER A 50 -18.34 -22.61 -24.38
CA SER A 50 -18.58 -22.24 -25.77
C SER A 50 -19.99 -21.67 -25.95
N GLN A 51 -20.14 -20.69 -26.83
CA GLN A 51 -21.42 -20.07 -27.16
C GLN A 51 -21.51 -19.85 -28.68
N SER A 52 -22.62 -20.28 -29.27
CA SER A 52 -22.98 -19.98 -30.65
C SER A 52 -23.78 -18.68 -30.72
N PHE A 53 -23.54 -17.90 -31.78
CA PHE A 53 -24.18 -16.62 -32.08
C PHE A 53 -24.85 -16.68 -33.48
N PRO A 54 -25.79 -15.77 -33.79
CA PRO A 54 -26.37 -15.65 -35.12
C PRO A 54 -25.29 -15.55 -36.21
N GLY A 55 -25.55 -16.15 -37.38
CA GLY A 55 -24.58 -16.23 -38.49
C GLY A 55 -23.51 -17.32 -38.32
N GLY A 56 -23.69 -18.27 -37.40
CA GLY A 56 -22.81 -19.44 -37.24
C GLY A 56 -21.50 -19.16 -36.51
N LYS A 57 -21.30 -17.93 -36.01
CA LYS A 57 -20.13 -17.57 -35.19
C LYS A 57 -20.16 -18.32 -33.87
N VAL A 58 -19.03 -18.92 -33.49
CA VAL A 58 -18.85 -19.60 -32.19
C VAL A 58 -17.70 -18.95 -31.45
N ILE A 59 -17.92 -18.58 -30.19
CA ILE A 59 -16.86 -18.09 -29.30
C ILE A 59 -16.63 -19.14 -28.21
N THR A 60 -15.39 -19.59 -28.06
CA THR A 60 -14.98 -20.60 -27.09
C THR A 60 -13.89 -20.04 -26.19
N ARG A 61 -14.08 -20.13 -24.87
CA ARG A 61 -13.05 -19.84 -23.87
C ARG A 61 -12.27 -21.12 -23.59
N TYR A 62 -10.95 -21.04 -23.64
CA TYR A 62 -10.02 -22.12 -23.37
C TYR A 62 -9.19 -21.80 -22.13
N GLN A 63 -8.94 -22.83 -21.31
CA GLN A 63 -8.07 -22.80 -20.14
C GLN A 63 -6.80 -23.60 -20.45
N GLN A 64 -5.64 -23.03 -20.14
CA GLN A 64 -4.35 -23.73 -20.26
C GLN A 64 -4.06 -24.56 -19.00
N TYR A 65 -3.41 -25.71 -19.18
CA TYR A 65 -3.06 -26.66 -18.12
C TYR A 65 -1.60 -27.08 -18.21
N TYR A 66 -0.91 -27.16 -17.08
CA TYR A 66 0.41 -27.78 -17.00
C TYR A 66 0.30 -29.07 -16.19
N GLN A 67 0.64 -30.22 -16.81
CA GLN A 67 0.50 -31.55 -16.21
C GLN A 67 -0.89 -31.79 -15.57
N GLY A 68 -1.95 -31.28 -16.21
CA GLY A 68 -3.33 -31.41 -15.72
C GLY A 68 -3.76 -30.37 -14.68
N ILE A 69 -2.87 -29.48 -14.24
CA ILE A 69 -3.16 -28.39 -13.30
C ILE A 69 -3.46 -27.10 -14.07
N PRO A 70 -4.61 -26.43 -13.82
CA PRO A 70 -4.95 -25.21 -14.55
C PRO A 70 -4.01 -24.06 -14.18
N ILE A 71 -3.68 -23.24 -15.19
CA ILE A 71 -2.85 -22.05 -15.01
C ILE A 71 -3.71 -20.85 -14.62
N TRP A 72 -3.34 -20.20 -13.53
CA TRP A 72 -4.01 -19.03 -12.97
C TRP A 72 -3.98 -17.83 -13.93
N SER A 73 -5.10 -17.10 -13.99
CA SER A 73 -5.25 -15.82 -14.70
C SER A 73 -5.06 -15.85 -16.23
N GLN A 74 -4.90 -17.03 -16.85
CA GLN A 74 -4.72 -17.14 -18.29
C GLN A 74 -5.88 -17.89 -18.94
N ALA A 75 -6.51 -17.25 -19.92
CA ALA A 75 -7.46 -17.89 -20.81
C ALA A 75 -7.28 -17.38 -22.22
N VAL A 76 -7.45 -18.28 -23.18
CA VAL A 76 -7.43 -17.96 -24.61
C VAL A 76 -8.85 -18.00 -25.13
N ILE A 77 -9.22 -17.02 -25.95
CA ILE A 77 -10.53 -16.94 -26.59
C ILE A 77 -10.38 -17.34 -28.05
N GLY A 78 -11.00 -18.44 -28.45
CA GLY A 78 -11.15 -18.82 -29.84
C GLY A 78 -12.45 -18.29 -30.41
N VAL A 79 -12.39 -17.72 -31.60
CA VAL A 79 -13.53 -17.25 -32.38
C VAL A 79 -13.52 -17.97 -33.71
N ARG A 80 -14.53 -18.81 -33.94
CA ARG A 80 -14.79 -19.41 -35.25
C ARG A 80 -15.87 -18.61 -35.95
N ASN A 81 -15.60 -18.08 -37.14
CA ASN A 81 -16.58 -17.35 -37.93
C ASN A 81 -16.67 -17.92 -39.36
N PRO A 82 -17.69 -18.76 -39.66
CA PRO A 82 -17.82 -19.41 -40.96
C PRO A 82 -18.05 -18.42 -42.11
N SER A 83 -18.57 -17.21 -41.84
CA SER A 83 -18.84 -16.19 -42.87
C SER A 83 -17.59 -15.50 -43.43
N ILE A 84 -16.41 -15.70 -42.82
CA ILE A 84 -15.13 -15.06 -43.21
C ILE A 84 -14.22 -16.08 -43.95
N ALA A 85 -14.67 -17.34 -44.11
CA ALA A 85 -13.87 -18.43 -44.67
C ALA A 85 -13.39 -18.20 -46.12
N SER A 86 -13.96 -17.23 -46.86
CA SER A 86 -13.53 -16.87 -48.22
C SER A 86 -12.22 -16.07 -48.31
N ASN A 87 -11.71 -15.47 -47.22
CA ASN A 87 -10.54 -14.56 -47.25
C ASN A 87 -9.38 -14.90 -46.29
N GLY A 88 -9.29 -16.13 -45.80
CA GLY A 88 -8.14 -16.58 -44.99
C GLY A 88 -8.37 -16.50 -43.49
N ASP A 89 -8.37 -17.70 -42.89
CA ASP A 89 -8.44 -18.03 -41.47
C ASP A 89 -9.81 -17.85 -40.77
N SER A 90 -10.62 -18.91 -40.80
CA SER A 90 -11.94 -18.95 -40.13
C SER A 90 -11.86 -19.00 -38.59
N ASN A 91 -10.66 -19.22 -38.03
CA ASN A 91 -10.43 -19.36 -36.60
C ASN A 91 -9.44 -18.28 -36.12
N ARG A 92 -9.87 -17.46 -35.14
CA ARG A 92 -9.01 -16.47 -34.50
C ARG A 92 -8.83 -16.80 -33.03
N TYR A 93 -7.60 -16.71 -32.53
CA TYR A 93 -7.30 -16.85 -31.10
C TYR A 93 -6.78 -15.53 -30.54
N ASP A 94 -7.24 -15.19 -29.33
CA ASP A 94 -6.83 -14.00 -28.61
C ASP A 94 -6.53 -14.32 -27.14
N GLY A 95 -5.54 -13.64 -26.57
CA GLY A 95 -5.06 -13.89 -25.21
C GLY A 95 -3.59 -14.28 -25.18
N LYS A 96 -3.14 -14.64 -23.98
CA LYS A 96 -1.76 -15.03 -23.72
C LYS A 96 -1.70 -16.47 -23.23
N MET A 97 -0.59 -17.13 -23.53
CA MET A 97 -0.25 -18.44 -23.01
C MET A 97 1.05 -18.38 -22.22
N VAL A 98 1.21 -19.31 -21.30
CA VAL A 98 2.48 -19.49 -20.58
C VAL A 98 3.28 -20.57 -21.27
N THR A 99 4.54 -20.28 -21.59
CA THR A 99 5.53 -21.24 -22.08
C THR A 99 6.64 -21.41 -21.05
N GLY A 100 7.48 -22.44 -21.16
CA GLY A 100 8.69 -22.57 -20.32
C GLY A 100 8.42 -22.94 -18.85
N ILE A 101 7.27 -23.54 -18.54
CA ILE A 101 6.89 -23.88 -17.16
C ILE A 101 7.76 -25.02 -16.60
N LYS A 102 8.20 -25.95 -17.45
CA LYS A 102 8.89 -27.18 -17.01
C LYS A 102 10.26 -26.90 -16.41
N GLU A 103 10.88 -25.84 -16.89
CA GLU A 103 12.19 -25.35 -16.49
C GLU A 103 12.17 -24.74 -15.08
N ASP A 104 11.05 -24.09 -14.71
CA ASP A 104 10.85 -23.54 -13.36
C ASP A 104 10.17 -24.55 -12.42
N LEU A 105 9.27 -25.39 -12.95
CA LEU A 105 8.43 -26.32 -12.21
C LEU A 105 8.52 -27.73 -12.82
N SER A 106 9.52 -28.49 -12.38
CA SER A 106 9.78 -29.86 -12.86
C SER A 106 8.64 -30.86 -12.55
N SER A 107 7.83 -30.58 -11.54
CA SER A 107 6.72 -31.42 -11.08
C SER A 107 5.52 -30.57 -10.68
N ALA A 108 4.33 -30.91 -11.16
CA ALA A 108 3.06 -30.31 -10.72
C ALA A 108 2.47 -30.99 -9.46
N LYS A 109 3.31 -31.65 -8.65
CA LYS A 109 2.92 -32.27 -7.39
C LYS A 109 3.23 -31.32 -6.22
N PRO A 110 2.22 -30.83 -5.49
CA PRO A 110 2.44 -29.96 -4.33
C PRO A 110 2.92 -30.77 -3.12
N THR A 111 3.68 -30.14 -2.22
CA THR A 111 4.02 -30.73 -0.92
C THR A 111 2.81 -30.75 0.03
N LEU A 112 1.99 -29.69 0.00
CA LEU A 112 0.77 -29.60 0.79
C LEU A 112 -0.40 -30.21 0.02
N SER A 113 -1.30 -30.88 0.73
CA SER A 113 -2.62 -31.26 0.20
C SER A 113 -3.58 -30.07 0.23
N SER A 114 -4.66 -30.16 -0.55
CA SER A 114 -5.74 -29.16 -0.54
C SER A 114 -6.38 -29.03 0.85
N ALA A 115 -6.49 -30.14 1.59
CA ALA A 115 -7.00 -30.15 2.96
C ALA A 115 -6.06 -29.41 3.92
N GLN A 116 -4.75 -29.58 3.79
CA GLN A 116 -3.76 -28.85 4.61
C GLN A 116 -3.79 -27.35 4.31
N ALA A 117 -3.84 -26.96 3.02
CA ALA A 117 -3.97 -25.55 2.64
C ALA A 117 -5.27 -24.92 3.15
N LEU A 118 -6.38 -25.67 3.10
CA LEU A 118 -7.67 -25.24 3.64
C LEU A 118 -7.64 -25.10 5.16
N THR A 119 -7.03 -26.03 5.88
CA THR A 119 -6.84 -25.95 7.34
C THR A 119 -5.97 -24.74 7.71
N LEU A 120 -4.89 -24.49 6.98
CA LEU A 120 -4.05 -23.30 7.17
C LEU A 120 -4.85 -22.02 6.99
N ALA A 121 -5.63 -21.91 5.91
CA ALA A 121 -6.49 -20.76 5.66
C ALA A 121 -7.53 -20.55 6.78
N LYS A 122 -8.22 -21.62 7.21
CA LYS A 122 -9.21 -21.55 8.30
C LYS A 122 -8.59 -21.14 9.62
N GLY A 123 -7.38 -21.62 9.93
CA GLY A 123 -6.64 -21.20 11.13
C GLY A 123 -6.41 -19.69 11.19
N LEU A 124 -6.28 -19.03 10.04
CA LEU A 124 -6.04 -17.59 9.95
C LEU A 124 -7.31 -16.73 10.10
N LYS A 125 -8.47 -17.19 9.62
CA LYS A 125 -9.69 -16.34 9.54
C LYS A 125 -10.98 -16.96 10.07
N ALA A 126 -10.97 -18.22 10.47
CA ALA A 126 -12.13 -18.94 10.96
C ALA A 126 -11.82 -19.89 12.12
N ALA A 127 -10.77 -19.61 12.90
CA ALA A 127 -10.35 -20.45 14.02
C ALA A 127 -11.53 -20.76 14.96
N GLY A 128 -12.01 -22.01 14.95
CA GLY A 128 -13.14 -22.49 15.75
C GLY A 128 -14.55 -22.15 15.25
N LYS A 129 -14.70 -21.39 14.15
CA LYS A 129 -16.02 -21.02 13.60
C LYS A 129 -16.50 -22.06 12.57
N PRO A 130 -17.82 -22.33 12.50
CA PRO A 130 -18.36 -23.14 11.40
C PRO A 130 -18.09 -22.44 10.07
N VAL A 131 -17.79 -23.21 9.03
CA VAL A 131 -17.58 -22.71 7.67
C VAL A 131 -18.33 -23.57 6.66
N ILE A 132 -18.77 -22.98 5.56
CA ILE A 132 -19.48 -23.65 4.46
C ILE A 132 -18.90 -23.20 3.11
N ASN A 133 -19.32 -23.85 2.02
CA ASN A 133 -18.90 -23.52 0.65
C ASN A 133 -17.38 -23.55 0.44
N GLU A 134 -16.71 -24.51 1.09
CA GLU A 134 -15.26 -24.66 1.07
C GLU A 134 -14.74 -25.06 -0.31
N LYS A 135 -13.68 -24.38 -0.76
CA LYS A 135 -12.98 -24.67 -2.00
C LYS A 135 -11.48 -24.52 -1.76
N ALA A 136 -10.71 -25.45 -2.28
CA ALA A 136 -9.25 -25.38 -2.34
C ALA A 136 -8.80 -25.97 -3.68
N GLN A 137 -8.42 -25.10 -4.61
CA GLN A 137 -8.06 -25.48 -5.98
C GLN A 137 -6.55 -25.30 -6.20
N LEU A 138 -5.87 -26.36 -6.63
CA LEU A 138 -4.47 -26.29 -7.04
C LEU A 138 -4.36 -25.64 -8.42
N LEU A 139 -3.41 -24.72 -8.57
CA LEU A 139 -3.18 -23.93 -9.77
C LEU A 139 -1.67 -23.72 -9.99
N VAL A 140 -1.28 -23.44 -11.24
CA VAL A 140 0.05 -22.91 -11.57
C VAL A 140 -0.04 -21.40 -11.71
N GLN A 141 0.82 -20.65 -11.04
CA GLN A 141 0.90 -19.19 -11.13
C GLN A 141 2.31 -18.77 -11.55
N LEU A 142 2.40 -17.72 -12.36
CA LEU A 142 3.65 -16.96 -12.55
C LEU A 142 3.73 -15.86 -11.49
N ASP A 143 4.86 -15.76 -10.81
CA ASP A 143 5.12 -14.65 -9.89
C ASP A 143 5.52 -13.36 -10.63
N ARG A 144 5.86 -12.30 -9.89
CA ARG A 144 6.25 -11.00 -10.46
C ARG A 144 7.55 -11.03 -11.28
N ARG A 145 8.35 -12.09 -11.15
CA ARG A 145 9.58 -12.33 -11.91
C ARG A 145 9.37 -13.37 -13.02
N ASN A 146 8.11 -13.73 -13.30
CA ASN A 146 7.70 -14.79 -14.20
C ASN A 146 8.15 -16.20 -13.80
N ALA A 147 8.53 -16.45 -12.54
CA ALA A 147 8.83 -17.80 -12.11
C ALA A 147 7.53 -18.60 -11.91
N ALA A 148 7.43 -19.77 -12.53
CA ALA A 148 6.28 -20.64 -12.33
C ALA A 148 6.30 -21.35 -10.96
N ARG A 149 5.16 -21.35 -10.27
CA ARG A 149 4.99 -22.01 -8.97
C ARG A 149 3.61 -22.65 -8.82
N LEU A 150 3.48 -23.60 -7.91
CA LEU A 150 2.19 -24.16 -7.50
C LEU A 150 1.57 -23.34 -6.38
N ILE A 151 0.28 -23.06 -6.51
CA ILE A 151 -0.50 -22.37 -5.48
C ILE A 151 -1.83 -23.08 -5.24
N TYR A 152 -2.37 -22.94 -4.03
CA TYR A 152 -3.77 -23.19 -3.73
C TYR A 152 -4.54 -21.89 -3.71
N GLN A 153 -5.59 -21.78 -4.53
CA GLN A 153 -6.65 -20.80 -4.30
C GLN A 153 -7.66 -21.41 -3.34
N VAL A 154 -7.72 -20.88 -2.12
CA VAL A 154 -8.65 -21.33 -1.07
C VAL A 154 -9.74 -20.29 -0.89
N SER A 155 -11.00 -20.71 -0.80
CA SER A 155 -12.11 -19.85 -0.42
C SER A 155 -13.13 -20.60 0.41
N TYR A 156 -13.74 -19.95 1.40
CA TYR A 156 -14.87 -20.49 2.15
C TYR A 156 -15.75 -19.36 2.64
N PHE A 157 -16.96 -19.68 3.09
CA PHE A 157 -17.88 -18.73 3.70
C PHE A 157 -17.98 -19.01 5.19
N VAL A 158 -17.90 -17.96 6.01
CA VAL A 158 -18.05 -18.05 7.47
C VAL A 158 -19.42 -17.51 7.84
N PRO A 159 -20.44 -18.36 8.04
CA PRO A 159 -21.75 -17.93 8.51
C PRO A 159 -21.63 -17.42 9.95
N SER A 160 -21.98 -16.16 10.18
CA SER A 160 -22.08 -15.56 11.51
C SER A 160 -22.97 -14.32 11.44
N ALA A 161 -23.15 -13.61 12.56
CA ALA A 161 -23.76 -12.28 12.55
C ALA A 161 -22.99 -11.29 11.64
N HIS A 162 -21.70 -11.53 11.42
CA HIS A 162 -20.83 -10.78 10.51
C HIS A 162 -20.26 -11.73 9.43
N PRO A 163 -21.04 -12.10 8.39
CA PRO A 163 -20.58 -13.01 7.36
C PRO A 163 -19.35 -12.48 6.64
N THR A 164 -18.42 -13.39 6.32
CA THR A 164 -17.23 -13.12 5.49
C THR A 164 -17.07 -14.22 4.47
N ARG A 165 -16.40 -13.92 3.36
CA ARG A 165 -16.02 -14.94 2.38
C ARG A 165 -14.51 -14.87 2.11
N PRO A 166 -13.65 -15.30 3.06
CA PRO A 166 -12.21 -15.24 2.89
C PRO A 166 -11.74 -15.99 1.64
N ASN A 167 -10.82 -15.38 0.90
CA ASN A 167 -10.09 -15.98 -0.22
C ASN A 167 -8.58 -15.83 0.02
N PHE A 168 -7.81 -16.87 -0.31
CA PHE A 168 -6.37 -16.92 -0.15
C PHE A 168 -5.71 -17.49 -1.40
N LEU A 169 -4.50 -17.00 -1.72
CA LEU A 169 -3.52 -17.72 -2.54
C LEU A 169 -2.40 -18.20 -1.62
N ILE A 170 -2.20 -19.51 -1.52
CA ILE A 170 -1.22 -20.13 -0.64
C ILE A 170 -0.20 -20.87 -1.51
N ASP A 171 1.09 -20.66 -1.28
CA ASP A 171 2.14 -21.43 -1.94
C ASP A 171 1.98 -22.92 -1.60
N ALA A 172 1.81 -23.77 -2.61
CA ALA A 172 1.42 -25.15 -2.40
C ALA A 172 2.54 -26.03 -1.83
N ASN A 173 3.77 -25.52 -1.76
CA ASN A 173 4.91 -26.25 -1.23
C ASN A 173 5.31 -25.75 0.17
N SER A 174 5.37 -24.44 0.35
CA SER A 174 5.81 -23.82 1.62
C SER A 174 4.65 -23.49 2.58
N GLY A 175 3.42 -23.36 2.09
CA GLY A 175 2.28 -22.88 2.88
C GLY A 175 2.27 -21.37 3.11
N ALA A 176 3.20 -20.63 2.52
CA ALA A 176 3.23 -19.17 2.61
C ALA A 176 1.96 -18.56 2.00
N VAL A 177 1.31 -17.65 2.72
CA VAL A 177 0.17 -16.89 2.19
C VAL A 177 0.71 -15.82 1.24
N LEU A 178 0.42 -15.96 -0.05
CA LEU A 178 0.87 -15.06 -1.10
C LEU A 178 -0.09 -13.87 -1.30
N SER A 179 -1.38 -14.07 -1.05
CA SER A 179 -2.42 -13.04 -1.15
C SER A 179 -3.66 -13.44 -0.36
N GLN A 180 -4.43 -12.45 0.10
CA GLN A 180 -5.72 -12.65 0.77
C GLN A 180 -6.70 -11.50 0.45
N TRP A 181 -8.00 -11.81 0.32
CA TRP A 181 -9.09 -10.84 0.20
C TRP A 181 -10.43 -11.41 0.71
N ASP A 182 -11.44 -10.56 0.94
CA ASP A 182 -12.82 -11.01 1.17
C ASP A 182 -13.61 -11.04 -0.15
N GLY A 183 -14.39 -12.11 -0.37
CA GLY A 183 -15.17 -12.34 -1.57
C GLY A 183 -16.62 -11.84 -1.48
N LEU A 184 -17.01 -11.18 -0.39
CA LEU A 184 -18.23 -10.38 -0.27
C LEU A 184 -17.93 -8.94 -0.68
N ALA A 185 -18.91 -8.28 -1.29
CA ALA A 185 -18.76 -6.89 -1.73
C ALA A 185 -18.75 -5.93 -0.52
N HIS A 186 -17.90 -4.90 -0.59
CA HIS A 186 -17.93 -3.76 0.34
C HIS A 186 -19.14 -2.87 0.05
N LEU A 187 -19.60 -2.14 1.06
CA LEU A 187 -20.65 -1.14 0.93
C LEU A 187 -20.06 0.26 1.02
N ASP A 188 -20.67 1.19 0.30
CA ASP A 188 -20.39 2.62 0.42
C ASP A 188 -21.28 3.21 1.50
N ALA A 189 -20.68 3.60 2.63
CA ALA A 189 -21.36 4.26 3.72
C ALA A 189 -21.11 5.78 3.74
N THR A 190 -21.99 6.50 4.42
CA THR A 190 -21.90 7.94 4.66
C THR A 190 -21.78 8.23 6.14
N GLY A 191 -21.50 9.49 6.51
CA GLY A 191 -21.45 9.90 7.90
C GLY A 191 -20.88 11.31 8.05
N PRO A 192 -21.11 11.97 9.20
CA PRO A 192 -20.54 13.27 9.48
C PRO A 192 -19.04 13.16 9.76
N GLY A 193 -18.31 14.23 9.49
CA GLY A 193 -16.93 14.42 9.92
C GLY A 193 -16.63 15.88 10.24
N GLY A 194 -15.38 16.14 10.61
CA GLY A 194 -14.86 17.45 10.96
C GLY A 194 -15.16 17.84 12.41
N ASN A 195 -14.84 19.09 12.73
CA ASN A 195 -15.03 19.66 14.06
C ASN A 195 -15.49 21.13 13.99
N LYS A 196 -15.67 21.76 15.15
CA LYS A 196 -16.12 23.17 15.27
C LYS A 196 -15.23 24.17 14.51
N LYS A 197 -13.96 23.88 14.27
CA LYS A 197 -13.03 24.73 13.52
C LYS A 197 -13.10 24.46 12.01
N THR A 198 -13.04 23.20 11.60
CA THR A 198 -13.10 22.84 10.16
C THR A 198 -14.49 23.00 9.56
N GLY A 199 -15.51 23.11 10.42
CA GLY A 199 -16.91 22.97 10.06
C GLY A 199 -17.29 21.50 9.88
N LYS A 200 -18.58 21.22 10.10
CA LYS A 200 -19.17 19.90 9.84
C LYS A 200 -19.21 19.64 8.34
N TYR A 201 -18.86 18.43 7.93
CA TYR A 201 -19.08 17.93 6.58
C TYR A 201 -19.62 16.51 6.60
N GLU A 202 -19.95 15.98 5.42
CA GLU A 202 -20.53 14.65 5.24
C GLU A 202 -19.74 13.86 4.19
N PHE A 203 -19.33 12.64 4.54
CA PHE A 203 -18.78 11.64 3.61
C PHE A 203 -19.88 11.11 2.69
N GLY A 204 -19.56 10.93 1.41
CA GLY A 204 -20.52 10.70 0.33
C GLY A 204 -21.09 11.99 -0.29
N THR A 205 -20.74 13.16 0.25
CA THR A 205 -21.12 14.47 -0.30
C THR A 205 -19.91 15.37 -0.54
N LYS A 206 -19.24 15.83 0.53
CA LYS A 206 -18.04 16.70 0.42
C LYS A 206 -16.81 15.88 0.04
N TYR A 207 -16.69 14.72 0.65
CA TYR A 207 -15.66 13.73 0.39
C TYR A 207 -16.32 12.44 -0.12
N GLY A 208 -15.52 11.47 -0.57
CA GLY A 208 -16.02 10.18 -1.00
C GLY A 208 -16.72 9.39 0.12
N TYR A 209 -17.27 8.22 -0.25
CA TYR A 209 -17.89 7.31 0.70
C TYR A 209 -16.88 6.64 1.62
N LEU A 210 -17.37 6.10 2.74
CA LEU A 210 -16.64 5.24 3.67
C LEU A 210 -16.76 3.80 3.16
N PRO A 211 -15.67 3.16 2.69
CA PRO A 211 -15.73 1.82 2.12
C PRO A 211 -15.77 0.77 3.25
N VAL A 212 -16.95 0.31 3.64
CA VAL A 212 -17.15 -0.59 4.79
C VAL A 212 -17.39 -2.03 4.35
N SER A 213 -17.33 -2.98 5.30
CA SER A 213 -17.70 -4.38 5.05
C SER A 213 -19.17 -4.50 4.62
N ALA A 214 -19.56 -5.67 4.11
CA ALA A 214 -20.96 -5.98 3.82
C ALA A 214 -21.90 -5.83 5.04
N ASN A 215 -21.35 -5.85 6.25
CA ASN A 215 -22.08 -5.72 7.51
C ASN A 215 -21.83 -4.36 8.17
N CYS A 216 -21.32 -3.37 7.44
CA CYS A 216 -21.12 -2.01 7.95
C CYS A 216 -20.12 -1.95 9.11
N ASP A 217 -19.17 -2.87 9.09
CA ASP A 217 -17.98 -2.79 9.91
C ASP A 217 -16.97 -1.90 9.18
N MET A 218 -16.30 -1.00 9.90
CA MET A 218 -15.19 -0.19 9.37
C MET A 218 -13.93 -1.03 9.18
N ASP A 219 -14.02 -2.03 8.30
CA ASP A 219 -12.98 -2.96 7.87
C ASP A 219 -13.16 -3.23 6.37
N ASN A 220 -12.13 -2.92 5.59
CA ASN A 220 -12.07 -3.25 4.16
C ASN A 220 -10.87 -4.15 3.80
N GLY A 221 -10.28 -4.80 4.79
CA GLY A 221 -9.09 -5.64 4.68
C GLY A 221 -7.78 -4.88 4.50
N LYS A 222 -7.81 -3.54 4.38
CA LYS A 222 -6.62 -2.67 4.33
C LYS A 222 -6.58 -1.67 5.47
N VAL A 223 -7.73 -1.16 5.88
CA VAL A 223 -7.89 -0.24 7.00
C VAL A 223 -8.98 -0.78 7.90
N VAL A 224 -8.70 -0.78 9.20
CA VAL A 224 -9.63 -1.12 10.26
C VAL A 224 -9.68 0.06 11.23
N ALA A 225 -10.87 0.60 11.50
CA ALA A 225 -11.05 1.57 12.57
C ALA A 225 -11.75 0.94 13.77
N THR A 226 -11.26 1.26 14.97
CA THR A 226 -11.74 0.73 16.25
C THR A 226 -12.04 1.90 17.18
N ASP A 227 -13.20 1.87 17.82
CA ASP A 227 -13.54 2.75 18.93
C ASP A 227 -13.02 2.15 20.23
N LEU A 228 -12.05 2.80 20.87
CA LEU A 228 -11.50 2.38 22.16
C LEU A 228 -12.35 2.81 23.36
N GLN A 229 -13.40 3.60 23.16
CA GLN A 229 -14.34 4.00 24.20
C GLN A 229 -13.65 4.66 25.41
N SER A 230 -12.61 5.46 25.17
CA SER A 230 -11.74 6.07 26.19
C SER A 230 -10.84 5.12 26.99
N SER A 231 -10.68 3.87 26.53
CA SER A 231 -9.68 2.94 27.04
C SER A 231 -8.27 3.30 26.53
N GLU A 232 -7.26 2.95 27.31
CA GLU A 232 -5.85 2.95 26.89
C GLU A 232 -5.37 1.55 26.43
N ASP A 233 -6.23 0.54 26.54
CA ASP A 233 -5.96 -0.83 26.06
C ASP A 233 -6.09 -0.90 24.53
N THR A 234 -4.93 -1.00 23.86
CA THR A 234 -4.81 -1.08 22.40
C THR A 234 -4.75 -2.51 21.88
N SER A 235 -5.03 -3.52 22.72
CA SER A 235 -4.96 -4.94 22.31
C SER A 235 -6.09 -5.38 21.38
N THR A 236 -7.20 -4.62 21.35
CA THR A 236 -8.35 -4.90 20.49
C THR A 236 -8.24 -4.18 19.15
N ASN A 237 -8.45 -4.94 18.08
CA ASN A 237 -8.62 -4.43 16.72
C ASN A 237 -10.04 -4.71 16.21
N THR A 238 -11.02 -4.73 17.12
CA THR A 238 -12.42 -4.99 16.77
C THR A 238 -12.93 -3.85 15.89
N PRO A 239 -13.35 -4.11 14.64
CA PRO A 239 -13.84 -3.06 13.77
C PRO A 239 -15.06 -2.37 14.36
N PHE A 240 -15.14 -1.05 14.24
CA PHE A 240 -16.32 -0.30 14.62
C PHE A 240 -17.50 -0.66 13.72
N HIS A 241 -18.60 -1.05 14.34
CA HIS A 241 -19.83 -1.46 13.67
C HIS A 241 -20.92 -0.39 13.84
N PHE A 242 -21.66 -0.13 12.76
CA PHE A 242 -22.82 0.76 12.79
C PHE A 242 -23.92 0.27 11.85
N THR A 243 -25.13 0.80 12.00
CA THR A 243 -26.23 0.50 11.07
C THR A 243 -26.08 1.30 9.78
N CYS A 244 -25.88 0.62 8.65
CA CYS A 244 -25.84 1.26 7.33
C CYS A 244 -27.13 2.00 6.95
N PRO A 245 -27.07 2.89 5.95
CA PRO A 245 -25.87 3.26 5.17
C PRO A 245 -25.08 4.41 5.80
N ARG A 246 -25.56 4.99 6.90
CA ARG A 246 -25.02 6.23 7.45
C ARG A 246 -24.58 6.05 8.89
N ASN A 247 -23.29 6.19 9.15
CA ASN A 247 -22.77 6.15 10.51
C ASN A 247 -23.11 7.45 11.25
N THR A 248 -24.05 7.36 12.20
CA THR A 248 -24.27 8.35 13.26
C THR A 248 -24.11 7.76 14.65
N ALA A 249 -23.64 6.52 14.74
CA ALA A 249 -23.39 5.84 16.01
C ALA A 249 -22.11 6.37 16.68
N ASP A 250 -21.18 6.91 15.89
CA ASP A 250 -20.00 7.59 16.42
C ASP A 250 -20.39 8.81 17.28
N ARG A 251 -19.70 8.98 18.40
CA ARG A 251 -20.01 10.00 19.40
C ARG A 251 -19.46 11.36 18.98
N THR A 252 -20.29 12.39 19.10
CA THR A 252 -19.79 13.76 19.04
C THR A 252 -19.02 14.06 20.31
N VAL A 253 -17.71 14.28 20.22
CA VAL A 253 -16.84 14.47 21.39
C VAL A 253 -15.95 15.67 21.18
N ASN A 254 -15.81 16.48 22.24
CA ASN A 254 -14.92 17.63 22.31
C ASN A 254 -15.03 18.62 21.12
N GLY A 255 -16.18 18.66 20.44
CA GLY A 255 -16.44 19.52 19.28
C GLY A 255 -16.22 18.89 17.91
N ALA A 256 -15.80 17.62 17.82
CA ALA A 256 -15.84 16.83 16.59
C ALA A 256 -17.23 16.21 16.35
N TYR A 257 -17.55 15.95 15.09
CA TYR A 257 -18.84 15.42 14.66
C TYR A 257 -18.84 13.92 14.32
N GLY A 258 -17.65 13.34 14.06
CA GLY A 258 -17.49 11.94 13.70
C GLY A 258 -16.00 11.58 13.51
N ALA A 259 -15.24 11.53 14.62
CA ALA A 259 -13.80 11.32 14.58
C ALA A 259 -13.42 9.95 14.00
N ILE A 260 -14.25 8.92 14.19
CA ILE A 260 -13.98 7.59 13.62
C ILE A 260 -14.22 7.55 12.12
N ASN A 261 -15.22 8.31 11.63
CA ASN A 261 -15.44 8.48 10.20
C ASN A 261 -14.25 9.17 9.54
N ASP A 262 -13.74 10.25 10.18
CA ASP A 262 -12.56 10.97 9.71
C ASP A 262 -11.34 10.07 9.67
N ALA A 263 -11.04 9.34 10.75
CA ALA A 263 -9.89 8.45 10.81
C ALA A 263 -9.97 7.39 9.72
N TYR A 264 -11.13 6.73 9.60
CA TYR A 264 -11.34 5.67 8.63
C TYR A 264 -11.18 6.16 7.18
N TYR A 265 -11.76 7.31 6.85
CA TYR A 265 -11.62 7.89 5.51
C TYR A 265 -10.17 8.33 5.22
N PHE A 266 -9.52 9.04 6.15
CA PHE A 266 -8.17 9.56 5.94
C PHE A 266 -7.13 8.43 5.89
N GLY A 267 -7.24 7.39 6.72
CA GLY A 267 -6.37 6.22 6.62
C GLY A 267 -6.50 5.50 5.28
N ASN A 268 -7.73 5.39 4.74
CA ASN A 268 -7.94 4.89 3.40
C ASN A 268 -7.32 5.79 2.32
N ALA A 269 -7.40 7.11 2.50
CA ALA A 269 -6.78 8.07 1.59
C ALA A 269 -5.25 7.91 1.57
N VAL A 270 -4.62 7.70 2.74
CA VAL A 270 -3.17 7.45 2.85
C VAL A 270 -2.79 6.15 2.11
N VAL A 271 -3.49 5.04 2.37
CA VAL A 271 -3.25 3.77 1.67
C VAL A 271 -3.35 3.96 0.14
N LYS A 272 -4.37 4.69 -0.32
CA LYS A 272 -4.59 4.95 -1.74
C LYS A 272 -3.49 5.85 -2.33
N MET A 273 -3.10 6.91 -1.62
CA MET A 273 -2.02 7.83 -2.03
C MET A 273 -0.70 7.06 -2.21
N TYR A 274 -0.25 6.31 -1.19
CA TYR A 274 0.96 5.49 -1.28
C TYR A 274 0.88 4.50 -2.45
N LYS A 275 -0.29 3.88 -2.66
CA LYS A 275 -0.47 2.93 -3.77
C LYS A 275 -0.37 3.59 -5.13
N GLU A 276 -1.03 4.72 -5.34
CA GLU A 276 -1.09 5.40 -6.64
C GLU A 276 0.19 6.17 -6.95
N TRP A 277 0.83 6.76 -5.95
CA TRP A 277 1.99 7.62 -6.14
C TRP A 277 3.31 6.86 -6.09
N LEU A 278 3.39 5.76 -5.33
CA LEU A 278 4.60 4.97 -5.11
C LEU A 278 4.47 3.51 -5.56
N GLY A 279 3.26 3.02 -5.85
CA GLY A 279 3.02 1.64 -6.27
C GLY A 279 2.95 0.61 -5.12
N LEU A 280 3.02 1.07 -3.87
CA LEU A 280 3.24 0.26 -2.67
C LEU A 280 2.25 0.59 -1.54
N SER A 281 2.12 -0.30 -0.56
CA SER A 281 1.35 -0.03 0.66
C SER A 281 2.21 0.73 1.67
N PRO A 282 1.63 1.59 2.54
CA PRO A 282 2.40 2.29 3.57
C PRO A 282 2.92 1.35 4.66
N LEU A 283 2.23 0.23 4.93
CA LEU A 283 2.61 -0.77 5.93
C LEU A 283 2.52 -2.19 5.37
N ASN A 284 3.31 -3.10 5.94
CA ASN A 284 3.27 -4.55 5.71
C ASN A 284 2.10 -5.21 6.46
N GLY A 285 0.86 -4.87 6.09
CA GLY A 285 -0.34 -5.41 6.73
C GLY A 285 -1.53 -4.47 6.63
N PRO A 286 -2.65 -4.79 7.29
CA PRO A 286 -3.72 -3.83 7.54
C PRO A 286 -3.24 -2.68 8.42
N LEU A 287 -3.81 -1.50 8.19
CA LEU A 287 -3.66 -0.34 9.05
C LEU A 287 -4.77 -0.36 10.11
N TYR A 288 -4.37 -0.31 11.38
CA TYR A 288 -5.29 -0.23 12.52
C TYR A 288 -5.35 1.20 13.05
N LEU A 289 -6.56 1.75 13.13
CA LEU A 289 -6.85 3.11 13.57
C LEU A 289 -7.71 3.05 14.83
N HIS A 290 -7.09 3.28 15.97
CA HIS A 290 -7.74 3.39 17.25
C HIS A 290 -8.14 4.84 17.52
N VAL A 291 -9.45 5.07 17.64
CA VAL A 291 -10.03 6.38 17.93
C VAL A 291 -10.61 6.36 19.33
N HIS A 292 -10.76 7.54 19.94
CA HIS A 292 -11.22 7.69 21.31
C HIS A 292 -10.26 7.04 22.31
N TYR A 293 -8.94 7.17 22.08
CA TYR A 293 -7.91 6.68 22.98
C TYR A 293 -7.87 7.49 24.27
N GLY A 294 -7.94 6.79 25.40
CA GLY A 294 -7.84 7.38 26.74
C GLY A 294 -8.90 8.44 27.06
N SER A 295 -8.71 9.11 28.19
CA SER A 295 -9.60 10.20 28.64
C SER A 295 -8.90 11.53 28.55
N ARG A 296 -9.48 12.48 27.80
CA ARG A 296 -8.93 13.85 27.62
C ARG A 296 -7.47 13.85 27.15
N TYR A 297 -7.09 12.85 26.36
CA TYR A 297 -5.73 12.64 25.89
C TYR A 297 -5.40 13.61 24.74
N GLU A 298 -4.39 14.46 24.94
CA GLU A 298 -4.01 15.53 24.02
C GLU A 298 -2.83 15.15 23.10
N ASN A 299 -2.82 13.90 22.63
CA ASN A 299 -1.79 13.40 21.73
C ASN A 299 -2.33 12.33 20.75
N ALA A 300 -1.57 12.10 19.69
CA ALA A 300 -1.71 10.98 18.76
C ALA A 300 -0.34 10.31 18.61
N PHE A 301 -0.29 9.03 18.31
CA PHE A 301 0.97 8.31 18.17
C PHE A 301 0.85 7.00 17.38
N TRP A 302 1.98 6.60 16.78
CA TRP A 302 2.31 5.23 16.36
C TRP A 302 2.87 4.42 17.53
N ASP A 303 2.36 3.20 17.72
CA ASP A 303 2.82 2.29 18.78
C ASP A 303 3.66 1.09 18.29
N GLY A 304 4.01 1.06 16.99
CA GLY A 304 4.66 -0.10 16.35
C GLY A 304 3.70 -1.03 15.61
N SER A 305 2.39 -0.87 15.82
CA SER A 305 1.35 -1.70 15.18
C SER A 305 0.14 -0.90 14.70
N SER A 306 -0.30 0.07 15.49
CA SER A 306 -1.56 0.77 15.34
C SER A 306 -1.40 2.27 15.56
N MET A 307 -2.37 3.03 15.04
CA MET A 307 -2.49 4.47 15.26
C MET A 307 -3.47 4.76 16.37
N ASN A 308 -3.09 5.61 17.31
CA ASN A 308 -3.91 5.91 18.47
C ASN A 308 -4.20 7.41 18.50
N PHE A 309 -5.49 7.78 18.47
CA PHE A 309 -5.93 9.18 18.45
C PHE A 309 -6.71 9.51 19.73
N GLY A 310 -6.17 10.43 20.52
CA GLY A 310 -6.87 10.98 21.66
C GLY A 310 -8.00 11.94 21.26
N ASP A 311 -8.99 12.08 22.15
CA ASP A 311 -10.11 13.00 21.96
C ASP A 311 -9.78 14.48 22.22
N GLY A 312 -8.55 14.78 22.62
CA GLY A 312 -8.12 16.11 23.01
C GLY A 312 -8.81 16.60 24.29
N ALA A 313 -8.45 17.82 24.71
CA ALA A 313 -9.04 18.45 25.89
C ALA A 313 -9.17 19.96 25.70
N SER A 314 -8.34 20.77 26.36
CA SER A 314 -8.42 22.22 26.32
C SER A 314 -7.69 22.84 25.13
N ARG A 315 -6.64 22.19 24.63
CA ARG A 315 -5.78 22.69 23.54
C ARG A 315 -6.22 22.17 22.18
N PHE A 316 -6.64 20.91 22.12
CA PHE A 316 -7.00 20.25 20.87
C PHE A 316 -8.45 19.77 20.83
N TYR A 317 -9.01 19.70 19.63
CA TYR A 317 -10.09 18.79 19.26
C TYR A 317 -9.55 17.34 19.27
N PRO A 318 -10.39 16.31 19.01
CA PRO A 318 -9.86 14.98 18.72
C PRO A 318 -8.78 15.06 17.64
N LEU A 319 -7.66 14.36 17.85
CA LEU A 319 -6.45 14.53 17.05
C LEU A 319 -6.52 13.79 15.70
N VAL A 320 -7.70 13.76 15.09
CA VAL A 320 -7.97 13.16 13.79
C VAL A 320 -8.15 14.27 12.78
N SER A 321 -7.18 14.40 11.88
CA SER A 321 -7.20 15.32 10.73
C SER A 321 -6.37 14.72 9.61
N VAL A 322 -6.55 15.19 8.37
CA VAL A 322 -5.92 14.59 7.18
C VAL A 322 -4.40 14.51 7.33
N ASP A 323 -3.79 15.59 7.80
CA ASP A 323 -2.35 15.71 7.96
C ASP A 323 -1.84 14.87 9.15
N VAL A 324 -2.48 14.93 10.32
CA VAL A 324 -2.10 14.12 11.49
C VAL A 324 -2.25 12.64 11.18
N THR A 325 -3.33 12.21 10.53
CA THR A 325 -3.48 10.80 10.13
C THR A 325 -2.39 10.39 9.13
N GLY A 326 -2.06 11.23 8.14
CA GLY A 326 -0.95 10.99 7.22
C GLY A 326 0.42 10.94 7.91
N HIS A 327 0.63 11.79 8.91
CA HIS A 327 1.84 11.90 9.73
C HIS A 327 2.06 10.61 10.53
N GLU A 328 1.07 10.23 11.35
CA GLU A 328 1.21 9.08 12.24
C GLU A 328 1.44 7.77 11.46
N ILE A 329 0.72 7.55 10.35
CA ILE A 329 0.89 6.34 9.52
C ILE A 329 2.30 6.28 8.91
N SER A 330 2.90 7.45 8.66
CA SER A 330 4.19 7.56 8.01
C SER A 330 5.38 7.34 8.96
N HIS A 331 5.16 7.37 10.28
CA HIS A 331 6.12 6.80 11.23
C HIS A 331 6.27 5.29 11.00
N GLY A 332 5.16 4.56 10.86
CA GLY A 332 5.20 3.13 10.55
C GLY A 332 5.85 2.83 9.19
N PHE A 333 5.65 3.70 8.19
CA PHE A 333 6.39 3.59 6.92
C PHE A 333 7.90 3.78 7.14
N THR A 334 8.31 4.77 7.91
CA THR A 334 9.73 5.01 8.22
C THR A 334 10.36 3.84 8.98
N GLU A 335 9.66 3.32 9.99
CA GLU A 335 10.10 2.18 10.80
C GLU A 335 10.39 0.93 9.95
N GLN A 336 9.54 0.64 8.96
CA GLN A 336 9.69 -0.53 8.09
C GLN A 336 10.71 -0.35 6.95
N ASN A 337 11.20 0.87 6.75
CA ASN A 337 12.12 1.24 5.67
C ASN A 337 13.48 1.67 6.21
N SER A 338 13.76 2.98 6.28
CA SER A 338 15.06 3.48 6.78
C SER A 338 15.31 3.17 8.24
N GLY A 339 14.25 3.01 9.03
CA GLY A 339 14.33 2.81 10.47
C GLY A 339 14.99 3.98 11.20
N LEU A 340 14.81 5.22 10.71
CA LEU A 340 15.39 6.41 11.33
C LEU A 340 15.10 6.44 12.84
N VAL A 341 16.16 6.43 13.64
CA VAL A 341 16.06 6.48 15.09
C VAL A 341 15.44 7.80 15.49
N TYR A 342 14.49 7.74 16.42
CA TYR A 342 13.74 8.89 16.92
C TYR A 342 14.56 9.72 17.93
N ASP A 343 15.80 10.04 17.56
CA ASP A 343 16.75 10.83 18.35
C ASP A 343 17.66 11.64 17.42
N GLY A 344 18.16 12.75 17.93
CA GLY A 344 19.03 13.68 17.21
C GLY A 344 18.50 14.14 15.86
N GLN A 345 19.39 14.30 14.87
CA GLN A 345 19.00 14.72 13.51
C GLN A 345 18.14 13.68 12.78
N SER A 346 18.41 12.39 12.99
CA SER A 346 17.58 11.32 12.40
C SER A 346 16.14 11.37 12.92
N GLY A 347 15.94 11.71 14.19
CA GLY A 347 14.62 11.92 14.77
C GLY A 347 13.92 13.13 14.14
N GLY A 348 14.63 14.24 13.96
CA GLY A 348 14.12 15.40 13.22
C GLY A 348 13.73 15.06 11.78
N ILE A 349 14.51 14.23 11.07
CA ILE A 349 14.17 13.77 9.72
C ILE A 349 12.95 12.84 9.74
N ASN A 350 12.83 11.97 10.75
CA ASN A 350 11.68 11.09 10.94
C ASN A 350 10.38 11.91 11.10
N GLU A 351 10.37 12.87 12.03
CA GLU A 351 9.27 13.83 12.22
C GLU A 351 8.95 14.62 10.95
N ALA A 352 9.98 15.13 10.27
CA ALA A 352 9.79 15.89 9.05
C ALA A 352 9.18 15.03 7.93
N TYR A 353 9.61 13.79 7.77
CA TYR A 353 9.02 12.88 6.78
C TYR A 353 7.53 12.63 7.07
N SER A 354 7.16 12.48 8.34
CA SER A 354 5.75 12.36 8.73
C SER A 354 4.95 13.64 8.44
N ASP A 355 5.48 14.83 8.72
CA ASP A 355 4.86 16.11 8.33
C ASP A 355 4.68 16.24 6.80
N ILE A 356 5.71 15.88 6.05
CA ILE A 356 5.71 15.83 4.58
C ILE A 356 4.61 14.91 4.05
N ALA A 357 4.44 13.74 4.67
CA ALA A 357 3.38 12.81 4.30
C ALA A 357 1.99 13.30 4.68
N GLY A 358 1.87 14.04 5.79
CA GLY A 358 0.64 14.74 6.18
C GLY A 358 0.19 15.74 5.11
N GLU A 359 1.08 16.64 4.68
CA GLU A 359 0.79 17.61 3.62
C GLU A 359 0.55 16.95 2.25
N ALA A 360 1.30 15.88 1.94
CA ALA A 360 1.08 15.09 0.73
C ALA A 360 -0.33 14.47 0.72
N THR A 361 -0.78 13.96 1.87
CA THR A 361 -2.12 13.40 2.05
C THR A 361 -3.19 14.49 1.93
N GLU A 362 -2.95 15.67 2.52
CA GLU A 362 -3.83 16.82 2.36
C GLU A 362 -3.98 17.22 0.88
N PHE A 363 -2.86 17.34 0.17
CA PHE A 363 -2.84 17.62 -1.27
C PHE A 363 -3.59 16.55 -2.07
N TYR A 364 -3.38 15.27 -1.73
CA TYR A 364 -4.04 14.16 -2.39
C TYR A 364 -5.56 14.18 -2.19
N VAL A 365 -6.03 14.49 -0.98
CA VAL A 365 -7.47 14.50 -0.64
C VAL A 365 -8.17 15.75 -1.14
N LYS A 366 -7.55 16.92 -0.96
CA LYS A 366 -8.19 18.24 -1.16
C LYS A 366 -7.77 18.92 -2.47
N GLY A 367 -6.79 18.37 -3.21
CA GLY A 367 -6.18 18.99 -4.40
C GLY A 367 -5.27 20.18 -4.10
N LYS A 368 -5.08 20.50 -2.81
CA LYS A 368 -4.24 21.57 -2.26
C LYS A 368 -3.88 21.21 -0.83
N ASN A 369 -2.82 21.80 -0.31
CA ASN A 369 -2.36 21.64 1.06
C ASN A 369 -2.05 23.02 1.69
N THR A 370 -1.87 23.06 3.00
CA THR A 370 -1.77 24.31 3.76
C THR A 370 -0.35 24.70 4.17
N TRP A 371 0.57 23.74 4.24
CA TRP A 371 1.90 23.86 4.85
C TRP A 371 1.86 24.11 6.38
N LEU A 372 0.73 23.79 7.02
CA LEU A 372 0.42 24.10 8.40
C LEU A 372 -0.01 22.83 9.16
N ILE A 373 0.92 22.25 9.90
CA ILE A 373 0.69 20.96 10.56
C ILE A 373 -0.25 21.10 11.76
N GLY A 374 -1.29 20.28 11.77
CA GLY A 374 -2.32 20.14 12.79
C GLY A 374 -3.18 21.39 12.95
N GLN A 375 -3.28 22.24 11.92
CA GLN A 375 -4.17 23.41 11.96
C GLN A 375 -5.62 23.01 12.26
N ASP A 376 -6.08 21.90 11.68
CA ASP A 376 -7.46 21.44 11.77
C ASP A 376 -7.84 20.94 13.19
N ILE A 377 -6.86 20.54 14.02
CA ILE A 377 -7.10 20.01 15.37
C ILE A 377 -6.85 21.03 16.49
N THR A 378 -6.14 22.12 16.24
CA THR A 378 -5.89 23.13 17.29
C THR A 378 -7.12 23.97 17.56
N LYS A 379 -7.49 24.18 18.83
CA LYS A 379 -8.57 25.10 19.20
C LYS A 379 -8.17 26.58 19.08
N GLY A 380 -6.87 26.85 19.15
CA GLY A 380 -6.31 28.18 18.89
C GLY A 380 -6.25 28.53 17.40
N THR A 381 -5.80 29.75 17.11
CA THR A 381 -5.62 30.23 15.72
C THR A 381 -4.35 29.71 15.07
N LYS A 382 -3.35 29.30 15.85
CA LYS A 382 -2.06 28.81 15.36
C LYS A 382 -2.07 27.29 15.11
N PRO A 383 -1.44 26.78 14.03
CA PRO A 383 -1.12 25.36 13.88
C PRO A 383 -0.07 24.91 14.91
N LEU A 384 0.24 23.60 14.92
CA LEU A 384 1.36 23.07 15.71
C LEU A 384 2.71 23.49 15.11
N ARG A 385 2.87 23.36 13.79
CA ARG A 385 4.12 23.67 13.07
C ARG A 385 3.82 24.38 11.74
N TYR A 386 4.84 25.04 11.19
CA TYR A 386 4.80 25.73 9.90
C TYR A 386 5.92 25.18 9.03
N MET A 387 5.65 24.68 7.83
CA MET A 387 6.72 24.13 6.99
C MET A 387 7.49 25.22 6.24
N GLU A 388 6.83 26.30 5.82
CA GLU A 388 7.49 27.42 5.13
C GLU A 388 8.46 28.18 6.04
N HIS A 389 8.02 28.45 7.28
CA HIS A 389 8.77 29.20 8.28
C HIS A 389 8.66 28.52 9.66
N PRO A 390 9.39 27.42 9.90
CA PRO A 390 9.33 26.66 11.15
C PRO A 390 9.47 27.51 12.41
N ALA A 391 10.33 28.54 12.41
CA ALA A 391 10.55 29.37 13.60
C ALA A 391 9.31 30.17 14.02
N LYS A 392 8.24 30.26 13.21
CA LYS A 392 6.98 30.91 13.57
C LYS A 392 6.24 30.25 14.74
N ASP A 393 6.54 28.99 15.06
CA ASP A 393 6.02 28.35 16.27
C ASP A 393 6.78 28.75 17.56
N GLY A 394 7.88 29.51 17.41
CA GLY A 394 8.74 30.01 18.47
C GLY A 394 9.73 29.01 19.05
N ARG A 395 9.85 27.80 18.47
CA ARG A 395 10.65 26.69 19.02
C ARG A 395 11.40 25.87 17.96
N SER A 396 10.87 25.72 16.76
CA SER A 396 11.48 24.96 15.67
C SER A 396 12.59 25.76 14.98
N ILE A 397 13.56 25.03 14.42
CA ILE A 397 14.69 25.63 13.69
C ILE A 397 14.45 25.63 12.18
N GLU A 398 14.98 26.63 11.46
CA GLU A 398 14.84 26.73 10.00
C GLU A 398 16.12 26.37 9.23
N LYS A 399 17.26 26.38 9.93
CA LYS A 399 18.59 26.11 9.37
C LYS A 399 19.28 25.04 10.19
N ALA A 400 20.01 24.16 9.53
CA ALA A 400 20.76 23.09 10.20
C ALA A 400 21.83 23.62 11.18
N GLY A 401 22.35 24.84 10.97
CA GLY A 401 23.32 25.48 11.86
C GLY A 401 22.76 25.83 13.25
N ASP A 402 21.44 25.87 13.42
CA ASP A 402 20.78 26.15 14.70
C ASP A 402 20.51 24.88 15.52
N TYR A 403 20.85 23.70 14.98
CA TYR A 403 20.68 22.43 15.65
C TYR A 403 21.57 22.33 16.90
N GLN A 404 21.01 21.73 17.96
CA GLN A 404 21.69 21.47 19.22
C GLN A 404 21.46 20.02 19.63
N ASP A 405 22.48 19.36 20.19
CA ASP A 405 22.34 17.98 20.68
C ASP A 405 21.27 17.90 21.77
N GLY A 406 20.43 16.86 21.71
CA GLY A 406 19.27 16.69 22.59
C GLY A 406 18.07 17.56 22.22
N MET A 407 18.08 18.26 21.08
CA MET A 407 16.91 18.99 20.59
C MET A 407 15.76 18.02 20.25
N ASP A 408 14.57 18.37 20.73
CA ASP A 408 13.34 17.63 20.45
C ASP A 408 13.11 17.45 18.92
N PRO A 409 12.85 16.22 18.45
CA PRO A 409 12.57 15.92 17.04
C PRO A 409 11.52 16.82 16.38
N HIS A 410 10.47 17.20 17.11
CA HIS A 410 9.39 18.05 16.58
C HIS A 410 9.86 19.49 16.29
N ARG A 411 11.01 19.90 16.83
CA ARG A 411 11.64 21.21 16.59
C ARG A 411 12.72 21.14 15.53
N SER A 412 13.52 20.07 15.59
CA SER A 412 14.63 19.83 14.66
C SER A 412 14.12 19.40 13.27
N SER A 413 12.87 18.93 13.16
CA SER A 413 12.19 18.65 11.90
C SER A 413 12.03 19.86 10.98
N GLY A 414 12.06 21.08 11.52
CA GLY A 414 11.90 22.32 10.76
C GLY A 414 12.88 22.45 9.59
N VAL A 415 14.10 21.90 9.70
CA VAL A 415 15.10 21.89 8.62
C VAL A 415 14.58 21.15 7.39
N PHE A 416 14.06 19.93 7.56
CA PHE A 416 13.59 19.11 6.44
C PHE A 416 12.17 19.50 6.00
N ASN A 417 11.34 20.01 6.91
CA ASN A 417 10.05 20.61 6.56
C ASN A 417 10.22 21.79 5.59
N ARG A 418 11.16 22.68 5.89
CA ARG A 418 11.44 23.85 5.04
C ARG A 418 12.12 23.46 3.73
N ALA A 419 13.02 22.48 3.74
CA ALA A 419 13.60 21.94 2.50
C ALA A 419 12.52 21.35 1.58
N PHE A 420 11.57 20.60 2.13
CA PHE A 420 10.45 20.06 1.35
C PHE A 420 9.56 21.16 0.77
N PHE A 421 9.18 22.15 1.58
CA PHE A 421 8.41 23.30 1.11
C PHE A 421 9.10 23.97 -0.09
N LEU A 422 10.39 24.29 0.05
CA LEU A 422 11.16 24.96 -1.00
C LEU A 422 11.25 24.11 -2.28
N LEU A 423 11.44 22.79 -2.15
CA LEU A 423 11.49 21.89 -3.29
C LEU A 423 10.12 21.81 -3.99
N ALA A 424 9.03 21.62 -3.24
CA ALA A 424 7.70 21.51 -3.81
C ALA A 424 7.23 22.80 -4.50
N GLN A 425 7.72 23.96 -4.04
CA GLN A 425 7.44 25.28 -4.62
C GLN A 425 8.39 25.65 -5.78
N SER A 426 9.40 24.83 -6.06
CA SER A 426 10.35 25.08 -7.15
C SER A 426 9.67 24.91 -8.51
N LYS A 427 10.13 25.66 -9.52
CA LYS A 427 9.57 25.60 -10.88
C LYS A 427 9.69 24.17 -11.44
N GLY A 428 8.57 23.63 -11.92
CA GLY A 428 8.51 22.27 -12.50
C GLY A 428 8.37 21.15 -11.46
N TRP A 429 8.24 21.50 -10.17
CA TRP A 429 7.93 20.58 -9.09
C TRP A 429 6.47 20.68 -8.65
N SER A 430 6.04 19.66 -7.94
CA SER A 430 4.74 19.57 -7.28
C SER A 430 4.90 18.86 -5.94
N VAL A 431 3.92 19.02 -5.05
CA VAL A 431 3.86 18.29 -3.76
C VAL A 431 4.05 16.79 -3.98
N ARG A 432 3.40 16.23 -5.00
CA ARG A 432 3.54 14.81 -5.37
C ARG A 432 4.98 14.44 -5.75
N GLN A 433 5.63 15.22 -6.61
CA GLN A 433 7.01 14.92 -7.05
C GLN A 433 8.00 15.06 -5.89
N ALA A 434 7.86 16.10 -5.06
CA ALA A 434 8.65 16.26 -3.85
C ALA A 434 8.43 15.09 -2.88
N PHE A 435 7.19 14.70 -2.61
CA PHE A 435 6.90 13.58 -1.71
C PHE A 435 7.52 12.27 -2.23
N GLN A 436 7.43 12.03 -3.53
CA GLN A 436 8.01 10.85 -4.18
C GLN A 436 9.52 10.71 -3.95
N VAL A 437 10.28 11.80 -4.02
CA VAL A 437 11.74 11.73 -3.83
C VAL A 437 12.13 11.59 -2.35
N PHE A 438 11.37 12.16 -1.43
CA PHE A 438 11.56 11.93 0.01
C PHE A 438 11.18 10.49 0.41
N ALA A 439 10.08 9.95 -0.14
CA ALA A 439 9.67 8.57 0.10
C ALA A 439 10.66 7.56 -0.46
N ASP A 440 11.21 7.80 -1.65
CA ASP A 440 12.29 6.97 -2.20
C ASP A 440 13.57 7.07 -1.37
N ALA A 441 13.89 8.25 -0.85
CA ALA A 441 15.05 8.42 0.03
C ALA A 441 14.90 7.65 1.34
N ASN A 442 13.74 7.73 1.97
CA ASN A 442 13.39 6.94 3.14
C ASN A 442 13.49 5.43 2.84
N ARG A 443 13.02 4.98 1.68
CA ARG A 443 13.00 3.57 1.33
C ARG A 443 14.36 3.00 0.89
N LEU A 444 15.20 3.79 0.23
CA LEU A 444 16.33 3.27 -0.54
C LEU A 444 17.70 3.83 -0.12
N TYR A 445 17.75 4.97 0.57
CA TYR A 445 19.01 5.69 0.77
C TYR A 445 19.31 6.06 2.22
N TRP A 446 18.29 6.33 3.03
CA TRP A 446 18.47 6.69 4.44
C TRP A 446 18.77 5.45 5.28
N ASN A 447 19.70 5.61 6.21
CA ASN A 447 20.00 4.68 7.28
C ASN A 447 19.43 5.20 8.61
N GLN A 448 19.37 4.32 9.60
CA GLN A 448 18.83 4.59 10.94
C GLN A 448 19.39 5.86 11.60
N ASN A 449 20.67 6.17 11.40
CA ASN A 449 21.35 7.32 11.99
C ASN A 449 21.72 8.40 10.95
N SER A 450 20.96 8.52 9.86
CA SER A 450 21.27 9.54 8.83
C SER A 450 21.21 10.94 9.44
N ASP A 451 22.28 11.70 9.27
CA ASP A 451 22.29 13.14 9.54
C ASP A 451 21.64 13.92 8.38
N TYR A 452 21.41 15.22 8.56
CA TYR A 452 20.79 16.07 7.53
C TYR A 452 21.52 16.03 6.19
N ASN A 453 22.87 16.05 6.20
CA ASN A 453 23.68 16.08 4.99
C ASN A 453 23.58 14.74 4.25
N GLN A 454 23.73 13.62 4.95
CA GLN A 454 23.58 12.28 4.40
C GLN A 454 22.17 12.05 3.85
N ALA A 455 21.14 12.46 4.58
CA ALA A 455 19.76 12.32 4.16
C ALA A 455 19.46 13.16 2.91
N SER A 456 20.02 14.36 2.79
CA SER A 456 19.88 15.19 1.58
C SER A 456 20.46 14.51 0.33
N CYS A 457 21.58 13.77 0.46
CA CYS A 457 22.13 12.98 -0.64
C CYS A 457 21.15 11.91 -1.15
N GLY A 458 20.36 11.31 -0.25
CA GLY A 458 19.31 10.37 -0.62
C GLY A 458 18.23 11.01 -1.50
N VAL A 459 17.73 12.18 -1.10
CA VAL A 459 16.68 12.91 -1.84
C VAL A 459 17.19 13.40 -3.19
N ILE A 460 18.41 13.94 -3.25
CA ILE A 460 19.04 14.42 -4.50
C ILE A 460 19.24 13.26 -5.49
N ARG A 461 19.67 12.08 -5.01
CA ARG A 461 19.78 10.87 -5.84
C ARG A 461 18.41 10.40 -6.31
N ALA A 462 17.42 10.33 -5.43
CA ALA A 462 16.04 9.95 -5.80
C ALA A 462 15.46 10.87 -6.88
N ALA A 463 15.69 12.19 -6.78
CA ALA A 463 15.28 13.14 -7.82
C ALA A 463 15.92 12.82 -9.19
N ARG A 464 17.23 12.52 -9.20
CA ARG A 464 17.95 12.12 -10.41
C ARG A 464 17.41 10.82 -11.01
N GLU A 465 17.20 9.79 -10.20
CA GLU A 465 16.69 8.48 -10.67
C GLU A 465 15.26 8.57 -11.22
N ARG A 466 14.46 9.52 -10.73
CA ARG A 466 13.13 9.82 -11.29
C ARG A 466 13.15 10.69 -12.54
N GLY A 467 14.32 11.18 -12.96
CA GLY A 467 14.46 12.13 -14.06
C GLY A 467 13.94 13.54 -13.74
N TYR A 468 13.85 13.90 -12.45
CA TYR A 468 13.49 15.25 -12.00
C TYR A 468 14.75 16.14 -11.91
N ASP A 469 14.54 17.46 -11.84
CA ASP A 469 15.64 18.41 -11.70
C ASP A 469 16.29 18.33 -10.31
N SER A 470 17.33 17.51 -10.19
CA SER A 470 18.05 17.33 -8.93
C SER A 470 18.73 18.61 -8.43
N ASN A 471 18.97 19.61 -9.29
CA ASN A 471 19.56 20.89 -8.85
C ASN A 471 18.59 21.68 -7.98
N ALA A 472 17.29 21.62 -8.25
CA ALA A 472 16.27 22.24 -7.39
C ALA A 472 16.32 21.64 -5.97
N ALA A 473 16.51 20.32 -5.84
CA ALA A 473 16.68 19.68 -4.54
C ALA A 473 17.98 20.15 -3.84
N VAL A 474 19.09 20.24 -4.57
CA VAL A 474 20.35 20.81 -4.05
C VAL A 474 20.14 22.23 -3.53
N SER A 475 19.47 23.10 -4.30
CA SER A 475 19.19 24.48 -3.89
C SER A 475 18.27 24.56 -2.67
N ALA A 476 17.23 23.72 -2.59
CA ALA A 476 16.32 23.68 -1.45
C ALA A 476 17.04 23.29 -0.14
N PHE A 477 17.93 22.28 -0.20
CA PHE A 477 18.75 21.91 0.97
C PHE A 477 19.80 22.95 1.32
N ALA A 478 20.46 23.54 0.31
CA ALA A 478 21.43 24.61 0.54
C ALA A 478 20.80 25.81 1.24
N ASP A 479 19.55 26.17 0.90
CA ASP A 479 18.83 27.24 1.60
C ASP A 479 18.64 26.92 3.08
N VAL A 480 18.41 25.67 3.48
CA VAL A 480 18.31 25.31 4.91
C VAL A 480 19.67 24.99 5.56
N GLY A 481 20.79 25.31 4.91
CA GLY A 481 22.13 25.08 5.45
C GLY A 481 22.57 23.62 5.45
N VAL A 482 21.95 22.79 4.59
CA VAL A 482 22.27 21.36 4.43
C VAL A 482 22.98 21.15 3.09
N THR A 483 24.05 20.37 3.08
CA THR A 483 24.81 20.10 1.85
C THR A 483 25.17 18.64 1.76
N CYS A 484 24.78 17.99 0.67
CA CYS A 484 25.28 16.66 0.33
C CYS A 484 26.78 16.75 0.00
N LYS A 485 27.63 16.20 0.88
CA LYS A 485 29.06 16.03 0.59
C LYS A 485 29.21 14.86 -0.40
N GLN A 486 29.76 15.15 -1.58
CA GLN A 486 30.04 14.16 -2.62
C GLN A 486 31.12 13.17 -2.19
#